data_AF-A0A9R1E7I4-F1
#
_entry.id   AF-A0A9R1E7I4-F1
#
_cell.length_a   1.000
_cell.length_b   1.000
_cell.length_c   1.000
_cell.angle_alpha   90.00
_cell.angle_beta   90.00
_cell.angle_gamma   90.00
#
_symmetry.space_group_name_H-M   'P 1'
#
loop_
_entity.id
_entity.type
_entity.pdbx_description
1 polymer ?
#
loop_
_entity_poly.entity_id
_entity_poly.type
_entity_poly.pdbx_seq_one_letter_code
_entity_poly.pdbx_strand_id
1 'polypeptide(L)'
;MESVAVLIVGAGPAGLATAACLSQFAIPYVIVERESCSASLWRNRAYDRLKLHLAKEFCELPHMSYPVDAPTYIPKNLFVKYLDDYVEHFNIQPKYLTCVESSTYDNDEKCWSIVAKDMSKCTTVKFTAKFLVVASGENSAENIPMIPGLESFPGDVIHSSSYKSGKSYSGKNVLVVGSGNSGMEIAYDLATHGANTSVVIRSPIHVMTKELIRLGMTLAHHLPLNLVDKLLVMAAYLIFGDLSRHGITRPKMGPMTLKAETGRSAVIDVGTVGLIKKGIIKVSISLT
;
A
#
# COMPACT_ATOMS: atom_id res chain seq x y z
N MET A 1 20.26 -13.65 -25.27
CA MET A 1 19.07 -14.20 -24.61
C MET A 1 19.56 -14.91 -23.36
N GLU A 2 19.13 -14.47 -22.18
CA GLU A 2 19.60 -15.00 -20.90
C GLU A 2 18.63 -16.06 -20.40
N SER A 3 19.10 -17.29 -20.17
CA SER A 3 18.28 -18.40 -19.66
C SER A 3 18.44 -18.52 -18.15
N VAL A 4 17.32 -18.53 -17.43
CA VAL A 4 17.27 -18.58 -15.96
C VAL A 4 16.27 -19.62 -15.49
N ALA A 5 16.43 -20.19 -14.30
CA ALA A 5 15.42 -21.11 -13.78
C ALA A 5 14.16 -20.35 -13.34
N VAL A 6 14.33 -19.28 -12.57
CA VAL A 6 13.24 -18.41 -12.11
C VAL A 6 13.55 -16.96 -12.45
N LEU A 7 12.60 -16.26 -13.07
CA LEU A 7 12.64 -14.81 -13.23
C LEU A 7 11.62 -14.16 -12.27
N ILE A 8 12.07 -13.26 -11.41
CA ILE A 8 11.23 -12.49 -10.48
C ILE A 8 11.11 -11.07 -11.00
N VAL A 9 9.88 -10.60 -11.21
CA VAL A 9 9.58 -9.25 -11.71
C VAL A 9 9.19 -8.35 -10.55
N GLY A 10 10.09 -7.46 -10.13
CA GLY A 10 9.90 -6.46 -9.08
C GLY A 10 10.71 -6.76 -7.81
N ALA A 11 11.45 -5.77 -7.32
CA ALA A 11 12.21 -5.80 -6.07
C ALA A 11 11.46 -5.07 -4.93
N GLY A 12 10.14 -5.25 -4.88
CA GLY A 12 9.32 -4.93 -3.71
C GLY A 12 9.36 -6.04 -2.65
N PRO A 13 8.66 -5.88 -1.51
CA PRO A 13 8.68 -6.86 -0.41
C PRO A 13 8.39 -8.31 -0.86
N ALA A 14 7.42 -8.51 -1.77
CA ALA A 14 7.08 -9.83 -2.29
C ALA A 14 8.22 -10.47 -3.12
N GLY A 15 8.88 -9.69 -3.97
CA GLY A 15 9.98 -10.18 -4.81
C GLY A 15 11.23 -10.48 -3.98
N LEU A 16 11.54 -9.62 -2.99
CA LEU A 16 12.64 -9.84 -2.06
C LEU A 16 12.41 -11.09 -1.19
N ALA A 17 11.21 -11.26 -0.63
CA ALA A 17 10.86 -12.46 0.12
C ALA A 17 10.98 -13.72 -0.74
N THR A 18 10.52 -13.67 -2.00
CA THR A 18 10.63 -14.81 -2.93
C THR A 18 12.10 -15.16 -3.20
N ALA A 19 12.94 -14.15 -3.45
CA ALA A 19 14.38 -14.33 -3.67
C ALA A 19 15.08 -14.98 -2.46
N ALA A 20 14.78 -14.53 -1.25
CA ALA A 20 15.32 -15.13 -0.02
C ALA A 20 14.88 -16.60 0.15
N CYS A 21 13.59 -16.90 -0.06
CA CYS A 21 13.09 -18.27 0.01
C CYS A 21 13.76 -19.17 -1.05
N LEU A 22 13.91 -18.71 -2.30
CA LEU A 22 14.59 -19.48 -3.35
C LEU A 22 16.07 -19.73 -3.03
N SER A 23 16.74 -18.74 -2.42
CA SER A 23 18.12 -18.88 -1.95
C SER A 23 18.28 -19.98 -0.90
N GLN A 24 17.34 -20.10 0.04
CA GLN A 24 17.34 -21.16 1.06
C GLN A 24 17.27 -22.57 0.45
N PHE A 25 16.62 -22.71 -0.70
CA PHE A 25 16.53 -23.98 -1.43
C PHE A 25 17.60 -24.15 -2.53
N ALA A 26 18.59 -23.24 -2.59
CA ALA A 26 19.62 -23.21 -3.63
C ALA A 26 19.05 -23.21 -5.07
N ILE A 27 17.87 -22.60 -5.26
CA ILE A 27 17.23 -22.48 -6.58
C ILE A 27 17.76 -21.20 -7.25
N PRO A 28 18.41 -21.28 -8.41
CA PRO A 28 18.94 -20.10 -9.09
C PRO A 28 17.81 -19.20 -9.62
N TYR A 29 17.93 -17.91 -9.41
CA TYR A 29 16.95 -16.92 -9.88
C TYR A 29 17.63 -15.65 -10.37
N VAL A 30 16.88 -14.87 -11.15
CA VAL A 30 17.19 -13.48 -11.46
C VAL A 30 16.00 -12.64 -11.03
N ILE A 31 16.29 -11.53 -10.34
CA ILE A 31 15.28 -10.51 -10.00
C ILE A 31 15.56 -9.23 -10.79
N VAL A 32 14.53 -8.72 -11.46
CA VAL A 32 14.58 -7.49 -12.25
C VAL A 32 13.68 -6.44 -11.62
N GLU A 33 14.14 -5.20 -11.57
CA GLU A 33 13.40 -4.06 -11.03
C GLU A 33 13.44 -2.91 -12.02
N ARG A 34 12.28 -2.29 -12.26
CA ARG A 34 12.14 -1.19 -13.22
C ARG A 34 12.88 0.06 -12.74
N GLU A 35 12.82 0.32 -11.43
CA GLU A 35 13.38 1.52 -10.82
C GLU A 35 14.87 1.31 -10.48
N SER A 36 15.55 2.38 -10.05
CA SER A 36 16.97 2.35 -9.66
C SER A 36 17.21 1.79 -8.25
N CYS A 37 16.18 1.33 -7.54
CA CYS A 37 16.27 0.88 -6.16
C CYS A 37 15.16 -0.11 -5.79
N SER A 38 15.42 -0.93 -4.78
CA SER A 38 14.43 -1.82 -4.17
C SER A 38 13.38 -1.02 -3.40
N ALA A 39 12.15 -1.54 -3.34
CA ALA A 39 11.02 -0.94 -2.62
C ALA A 39 10.73 0.52 -3.02
N SER A 40 10.88 0.84 -4.30
CA SER A 40 10.73 2.17 -4.88
C SER A 40 9.42 2.89 -4.50
N LEU A 41 8.31 2.16 -4.37
CA LEU A 41 7.03 2.73 -3.89
C LEU A 41 7.19 3.38 -2.52
N TRP A 42 7.87 2.71 -1.60
CA TRP A 42 8.11 3.20 -0.25
C TRP A 42 9.13 4.33 -0.22
N ARG A 43 10.17 4.29 -1.05
CA ARG A 43 11.18 5.36 -1.09
C ARG A 43 10.65 6.63 -1.75
N ASN A 44 10.06 6.47 -2.93
CA ASN A 44 9.84 7.57 -3.87
C ASN A 44 8.39 8.06 -3.89
N ARG A 45 7.40 7.24 -3.49
CA ARG A 45 5.97 7.57 -3.65
C ARG A 45 5.15 7.58 -2.37
N ALA A 46 5.73 7.15 -1.24
CA ALA A 46 5.10 7.28 0.06
C ALA A 46 5.32 8.67 0.67
N TYR A 47 4.30 9.18 1.36
CA TYR A 47 4.37 10.41 2.16
C TYR A 47 5.15 10.20 3.46
N ASP A 48 5.67 11.28 4.03
CA ASP A 48 6.76 11.21 5.01
C ASP A 48 6.31 10.63 6.36
N ARG A 49 5.08 10.93 6.76
CA ARG A 49 4.52 10.47 8.04
C ARG A 49 4.07 9.01 8.07
N LEU A 50 4.11 8.33 6.92
CA LEU A 50 3.56 6.98 6.77
C LEU A 50 4.17 6.03 7.80
N LYS A 51 3.31 5.24 8.43
CA LYS A 51 3.69 4.06 9.22
C LYS A 51 2.91 2.87 8.71
N LEU A 52 3.45 1.67 8.88
CA LEU A 52 2.67 0.46 8.68
C LEU A 52 1.39 0.53 9.52
N HIS A 53 0.28 0.17 8.89
CA HIS A 53 -1.02 0.13 9.56
C HIS A 53 -1.23 -1.16 10.34
N LEU A 54 -0.55 -2.23 9.93
CA LEU A 54 -0.54 -3.51 10.63
C LEU A 54 0.61 -3.57 11.63
N ALA A 55 0.44 -4.41 12.65
CA ALA A 55 1.45 -4.65 13.67
C ALA A 55 2.63 -5.44 13.08
N LYS A 56 3.84 -5.22 13.61
CA LYS A 56 5.10 -5.70 13.05
C LYS A 56 5.11 -7.21 12.83
N GLU A 57 4.51 -7.98 13.73
CA GLU A 57 4.41 -9.45 13.63
C GLU A 57 3.67 -9.95 12.38
N PHE A 58 2.82 -9.11 11.77
CA PHE A 58 2.11 -9.43 10.52
C PHE A 58 2.82 -8.90 9.28
N CYS A 59 3.97 -8.26 9.42
CA CYS A 59 4.70 -7.56 8.36
C CYS A 59 6.15 -8.01 8.23
N GLU A 60 6.55 -9.08 8.93
CA GLU A 60 7.87 -9.70 8.81
C GLU A 60 7.97 -10.42 7.47
N LEU A 61 9.13 -10.33 6.82
CA LEU A 61 9.42 -11.15 5.65
C LEU A 61 9.96 -12.50 6.12
N PRO A 62 9.77 -13.56 5.33
CA PRO A 62 10.26 -14.88 5.67
C PRO A 62 11.73 -14.85 6.09
N HIS A 63 12.05 -15.61 7.15
CA HIS A 63 13.41 -15.82 7.65
C HIS A 63 14.09 -14.61 8.31
N MET A 64 13.42 -13.47 8.48
CA MET A 64 13.97 -12.32 9.19
C MET A 64 12.89 -11.55 9.93
N SER A 65 12.85 -11.70 11.26
CA SER A 65 11.94 -10.94 12.12
C SER A 65 12.42 -9.50 12.33
N TYR A 66 11.50 -8.62 12.76
CA TYR A 66 11.92 -7.30 13.22
C TYR A 66 12.69 -7.40 14.55
N PRO A 67 13.57 -6.44 14.85
CA PRO A 67 14.17 -6.33 16.18
C PRO A 67 13.13 -6.30 17.30
N VAL A 68 13.46 -6.87 18.46
CA VAL A 68 12.54 -6.98 19.60
C VAL A 68 12.09 -5.60 20.08
N ASP A 69 13.00 -4.64 20.10
CA ASP A 69 12.81 -3.24 20.47
C ASP A 69 12.17 -2.37 19.37
N ALA A 70 11.96 -2.90 18.16
CA ALA A 70 11.30 -2.18 17.09
C ALA A 70 9.84 -1.81 17.48
N PRO A 71 9.35 -0.62 17.10
CA PRO A 71 7.96 -0.22 17.38
C PRO A 71 6.95 -1.21 16.82
N THR A 72 5.81 -1.39 17.51
CA THR A 72 4.73 -2.27 17.01
C THR A 72 4.24 -1.85 15.62
N TYR A 73 4.20 -0.55 15.33
CA TYR A 73 3.80 -0.01 14.03
C TYR A 73 5.00 0.69 13.39
N ILE A 74 5.65 0.01 12.46
CA ILE A 74 6.94 0.41 11.88
C ILE A 74 6.77 1.68 11.03
N PRO A 75 7.50 2.77 11.31
CA PRO A 75 7.55 3.95 10.44
C PRO A 75 8.20 3.66 9.08
N LYS A 76 7.82 4.42 8.06
CA LYS A 76 8.33 4.30 6.68
C LYS A 76 9.85 4.11 6.59
N ASN A 77 10.62 4.96 7.28
CA ASN A 77 12.09 4.91 7.24
C ASN A 77 12.66 3.62 7.85
N LEU A 78 12.08 3.14 8.96
CA LEU A 78 12.48 1.86 9.56
C LEU A 78 12.08 0.67 8.68
N PHE A 79 10.93 0.75 8.00
CA PHE A 79 10.53 -0.30 7.07
C PHE A 79 11.46 -0.36 5.85
N VAL A 80 11.82 0.79 5.29
CA VAL A 80 12.81 0.88 4.19
C VAL A 80 14.16 0.34 4.64
N LYS A 81 14.64 0.73 5.83
CA LYS A 81 15.88 0.19 6.40
C LYS A 81 15.81 -1.32 6.58
N TYR A 82 14.71 -1.84 7.11
CA TYR A 82 14.51 -3.29 7.26
C TYR A 82 14.61 -4.02 5.91
N LEU A 83 14.09 -3.46 4.82
CA LEU A 83 14.24 -4.04 3.48
C LEU A 83 15.68 -3.95 2.94
N ASP A 84 16.42 -2.88 3.24
CA ASP A 84 17.85 -2.77 2.92
C ASP A 84 18.66 -3.85 3.66
N ASP A 85 18.44 -3.97 4.96
CA ASP A 85 19.08 -4.97 5.82
C ASP A 85 18.71 -6.40 5.33
N TYR A 86 17.48 -6.62 4.85
CA TYR A 86 17.03 -7.90 4.26
C TYR A 86 17.76 -8.24 2.95
N VAL A 87 17.91 -7.27 2.06
CA VAL A 87 18.65 -7.44 0.80
C VAL A 87 20.11 -7.80 1.08
N GLU A 88 20.74 -7.12 2.02
CA GLU A 88 22.12 -7.39 2.44
C GLU A 88 22.26 -8.76 3.09
N HIS A 89 21.38 -9.09 4.05
CA HIS A 89 21.43 -10.36 4.79
C HIS A 89 21.33 -11.59 3.88
N PHE A 90 20.45 -11.55 2.88
CA PHE A 90 20.27 -12.66 1.93
C PHE A 90 21.10 -12.50 0.66
N ASN A 91 21.98 -11.50 0.58
CA ASN A 91 22.81 -11.19 -0.59
C ASN A 91 22.00 -11.16 -1.91
N ILE A 92 20.82 -10.52 -1.88
CA ILE A 92 19.94 -10.42 -3.03
C ILE A 92 20.50 -9.34 -3.96
N GLN A 93 20.65 -9.66 -5.26
CA GLN A 93 21.23 -8.75 -6.25
C GLN A 93 20.22 -8.43 -7.37
N PRO A 94 19.30 -7.46 -7.18
CA PRO A 94 18.38 -7.04 -8.22
C PRO A 94 19.08 -6.37 -9.41
N LYS A 95 18.68 -6.75 -10.61
CA LYS A 95 18.98 -6.02 -11.84
C LYS A 95 18.03 -4.82 -11.93
N TYR A 96 18.49 -3.69 -11.40
CA TYR A 96 17.77 -2.43 -11.47
C TYR A 96 17.68 -1.90 -12.91
N LEU A 97 16.81 -0.89 -13.10
CA LEU A 97 16.59 -0.25 -14.40
C LEU A 97 16.22 -1.25 -15.52
N THR A 98 15.58 -2.36 -15.17
CA THR A 98 15.16 -3.41 -16.10
C THR A 98 13.64 -3.55 -16.04
N CYS A 99 12.94 -2.97 -17.01
CA CYS A 99 11.49 -2.99 -17.09
C CYS A 99 11.01 -4.19 -17.92
N VAL A 100 10.32 -5.15 -17.32
CA VAL A 100 9.62 -6.19 -18.10
C VAL A 100 8.44 -5.56 -18.82
N GLU A 101 8.36 -5.76 -20.13
CA GLU A 101 7.32 -5.20 -21.00
C GLU A 101 6.29 -6.26 -21.41
N SER A 102 6.72 -7.50 -21.63
CA SER A 102 5.82 -8.59 -21.98
C SER A 102 6.40 -9.96 -21.62
N SER A 103 5.51 -10.94 -21.47
CA SER A 103 5.85 -12.34 -21.24
C SER A 103 4.87 -13.25 -21.97
N THR A 104 5.37 -14.30 -22.60
CA THR A 104 4.55 -15.32 -23.27
C THR A 104 5.06 -16.70 -22.89
N TYR A 105 4.15 -17.61 -22.55
CA TYR A 105 4.51 -18.99 -22.27
C TYR A 105 4.56 -19.78 -23.57
N ASP A 106 5.68 -20.46 -23.79
CA ASP A 106 5.90 -21.37 -24.90
C ASP A 106 5.55 -22.80 -24.42
N ASN A 107 4.56 -23.42 -25.07
CA ASN A 107 4.10 -24.76 -24.70
C ASN A 107 5.04 -25.86 -25.19
N ASP A 108 5.76 -25.64 -26.29
CA ASP A 108 6.66 -26.62 -26.87
C ASP A 108 7.96 -26.69 -26.06
N GLU A 109 8.54 -25.52 -25.78
CA GLU A 109 9.76 -25.38 -24.98
C GLU A 109 9.51 -25.42 -23.46
N LYS A 110 8.23 -25.41 -23.05
CA LYS A 110 7.77 -25.41 -21.64
C LYS A 110 8.47 -24.34 -20.79
N CYS A 111 8.62 -23.15 -21.36
CA CYS A 111 9.27 -22.03 -20.70
C CYS A 111 8.62 -20.70 -21.07
N TRP A 112 8.87 -19.69 -20.26
CA TRP A 112 8.48 -18.31 -20.52
C TRP A 112 9.52 -17.64 -21.40
N SER A 113 9.06 -16.95 -22.45
CA SER A 113 9.82 -15.96 -23.19
C SER A 113 9.43 -14.56 -22.69
N ILE A 114 10.40 -13.82 -22.16
CA ILE A 114 10.17 -12.52 -21.52
C ILE A 114 10.96 -11.44 -22.25
N VAL A 115 10.29 -10.36 -22.59
CA VAL A 115 10.89 -9.15 -23.16
C VAL A 115 10.95 -8.08 -22.08
N ALA A 116 12.14 -7.55 -21.89
CA ALA A 116 12.40 -6.45 -20.98
C ALA A 116 13.20 -5.35 -21.69
N LYS A 117 13.19 -4.16 -21.10
CA LYS A 117 13.97 -3.01 -21.52
C LYS A 117 14.97 -2.65 -20.43
N ASP A 118 16.25 -2.67 -20.77
CA ASP A 118 17.30 -2.03 -19.99
C ASP A 118 17.18 -0.52 -20.18
N MET A 119 16.66 0.16 -19.17
CA MET A 119 16.41 1.59 -19.16
C MET A 119 17.71 2.40 -19.08
N SER A 120 18.82 1.80 -18.63
CA SER A 120 20.12 2.47 -18.57
C SER A 120 20.77 2.53 -19.96
N LYS A 121 20.63 1.46 -20.74
CA LYS A 121 21.20 1.35 -22.10
C LYS A 121 20.20 1.66 -23.20
N CYS A 122 18.93 1.81 -22.87
CA CYS A 122 17.81 1.91 -23.82
C CYS A 122 17.75 0.75 -24.80
N THR A 123 18.11 -0.46 -24.36
CA THR A 123 18.15 -1.67 -25.20
C THR A 123 17.14 -2.70 -24.75
N THR A 124 16.67 -3.52 -25.69
CA THR A 124 15.83 -4.68 -25.40
C THR A 124 16.69 -5.84 -24.90
N VAL A 125 16.27 -6.42 -23.78
CA VAL A 125 16.84 -7.64 -23.18
C VAL A 125 15.79 -8.74 -23.26
N LYS A 126 16.23 -9.95 -23.59
CA LYS A 126 15.35 -11.13 -23.66
C LYS A 126 15.79 -12.17 -22.66
N PHE A 127 14.84 -12.64 -21.86
CA PHE A 127 15.02 -13.75 -20.93
C PHE A 127 14.22 -14.95 -21.38
N THR A 128 14.71 -16.14 -21.06
CA THR A 128 13.91 -17.36 -21.02
C THR A 128 13.92 -17.90 -19.59
N ALA A 129 12.75 -18.30 -19.08
CA ALA A 129 12.63 -18.76 -17.70
C ALA A 129 11.69 -19.96 -17.57
N LYS A 130 12.04 -20.96 -16.75
CA LYS A 130 11.11 -22.07 -16.46
C LYS A 130 9.91 -21.58 -15.62
N PHE A 131 10.19 -20.70 -14.67
CA PHE A 131 9.18 -20.10 -13.80
C PHE A 131 9.25 -18.57 -13.86
N LEU A 132 8.08 -17.93 -13.88
CA LEU A 132 7.92 -16.49 -13.82
C LEU A 132 7.18 -16.13 -12.53
N VAL A 133 7.80 -15.31 -11.69
CA VAL A 133 7.19 -14.75 -10.48
C VAL A 133 6.86 -13.28 -10.74
N VAL A 134 5.58 -12.93 -10.70
CA VAL A 134 5.11 -11.56 -10.86
C VAL A 134 4.97 -10.90 -9.48
N ALA A 135 5.91 -10.03 -9.13
CA ALA A 135 5.98 -9.30 -7.86
C ALA A 135 5.94 -7.77 -8.07
N SER A 136 5.27 -7.31 -9.14
CA SER A 136 5.21 -5.90 -9.55
C SER A 136 4.31 -5.00 -8.69
N GLY A 137 3.48 -5.61 -7.84
CA GLY A 137 2.57 -4.92 -6.92
C GLY A 137 1.34 -4.27 -7.58
N GLU A 138 0.23 -4.22 -6.84
CA GLU A 138 -1.06 -3.71 -7.31
C GLU A 138 -1.21 -2.19 -7.24
N ASN A 139 -0.42 -1.51 -6.39
CA ASN A 139 -0.53 -0.07 -6.10
C ASN A 139 0.55 0.77 -6.79
N SER A 140 1.19 0.23 -7.83
CA SER A 140 2.34 0.85 -8.51
C SER A 140 1.95 1.88 -9.58
N ALA A 141 0.75 1.75 -10.15
CA ALA A 141 0.18 2.68 -11.12
C ALA A 141 -0.78 3.66 -10.43
N GLU A 142 -0.66 4.95 -10.75
CA GLU A 142 -1.62 5.94 -10.30
C GLU A 142 -2.89 5.89 -11.15
N ASN A 143 -4.02 6.25 -10.53
CA ASN A 143 -5.30 6.32 -11.21
C ASN A 143 -6.00 7.63 -10.82
N ILE A 144 -5.95 8.61 -11.71
CA ILE A 144 -6.73 9.84 -11.59
C ILE A 144 -7.97 9.64 -12.48
N PRO A 145 -9.18 9.46 -11.90
CA PRO A 145 -10.37 9.29 -12.70
C PRO A 145 -10.68 10.58 -13.47
N MET A 146 -11.38 10.45 -14.60
CA MET A 146 -11.94 11.61 -15.30
C MET A 146 -12.95 12.31 -14.38
N ILE A 147 -12.67 13.55 -14.01
CA ILE A 147 -13.55 14.38 -13.19
C ILE A 147 -14.01 15.56 -14.06
N PRO A 148 -15.32 15.70 -14.33
CA PRO A 148 -15.84 16.83 -15.09
C PRO A 148 -15.42 18.17 -14.48
N GLY A 149 -14.89 19.07 -15.30
CA GLY A 149 -14.41 20.39 -14.88
C GLY A 149 -13.02 20.43 -14.23
N LEU A 150 -12.34 19.28 -14.07
CA LEU A 150 -10.99 19.25 -13.51
C LEU A 150 -9.96 19.94 -14.41
N GLU A 151 -10.13 19.85 -15.74
CA GLU A 151 -9.23 20.48 -16.72
C GLU A 151 -9.23 22.01 -16.66
N SER A 152 -10.34 22.62 -16.24
CA SER A 152 -10.47 24.07 -16.08
C SER A 152 -10.24 24.54 -14.64
N PHE A 153 -9.87 23.63 -13.73
CA PHE A 153 -9.58 23.97 -12.34
C PHE A 153 -8.25 24.76 -12.27
N PRO A 154 -8.25 26.00 -11.77
CA PRO A 154 -7.05 26.85 -11.80
C PRO A 154 -6.01 26.49 -10.73
N GLY A 155 -6.32 25.55 -9.82
CA GLY A 155 -5.43 25.14 -8.74
C GLY A 155 -4.66 23.85 -9.04
N ASP A 156 -3.73 23.51 -8.15
CA ASP A 156 -2.94 22.30 -8.27
C ASP A 156 -3.78 21.03 -8.07
N VAL A 157 -3.60 20.05 -8.95
CA VAL A 157 -4.18 18.70 -8.83
C VAL A 157 -3.06 17.68 -8.78
N ILE A 158 -3.01 16.89 -7.71
CA ILE A 158 -2.02 15.82 -7.57
C ILE A 158 -2.68 14.52 -7.11
N HIS A 159 -2.12 13.40 -7.55
CA HIS A 159 -2.46 12.09 -6.98
C HIS A 159 -1.72 11.87 -5.65
N SER A 160 -2.25 10.97 -4.81
CA SER A 160 -1.67 10.64 -3.50
C SER A 160 -0.21 10.12 -3.57
N SER A 161 0.21 9.53 -4.69
CA SER A 161 1.60 9.10 -4.96
C SER A 161 2.60 10.25 -5.01
N SER A 162 2.15 11.45 -5.34
CA SER A 162 2.97 12.66 -5.44
C SER A 162 2.94 13.48 -4.15
N TYR A 163 2.05 13.16 -3.21
CA TYR A 163 1.97 13.84 -1.93
C TYR A 163 3.13 13.44 -1.00
N LYS A 164 3.70 14.43 -0.29
CA LYS A 164 4.80 14.21 0.65
C LYS A 164 4.48 14.62 2.08
N SER A 165 3.97 15.83 2.26
CA SER A 165 3.66 16.38 3.58
C SER A 165 2.65 17.51 3.47
N GLY A 166 1.84 17.67 4.52
CA GLY A 166 0.88 18.76 4.67
C GLY A 166 1.52 20.14 4.82
N LYS A 167 2.82 20.22 5.15
CA LYS A 167 3.55 21.49 5.37
C LYS A 167 3.39 22.48 4.22
N SER A 168 3.44 22.01 2.97
CA SER A 168 3.34 22.84 1.77
C SER A 168 1.93 23.41 1.50
N TYR A 169 0.95 23.05 2.33
CA TYR A 169 -0.46 23.39 2.17
C TYR A 169 -1.01 24.25 3.31
N SER A 170 -0.17 24.69 4.26
CA SER A 170 -0.58 25.58 5.35
C SER A 170 -1.32 26.80 4.79
N GLY A 171 -2.51 27.08 5.33
CA GLY A 171 -3.38 28.18 4.91
C GLY A 171 -4.10 27.98 3.56
N LYS A 172 -3.83 26.91 2.82
CA LYS A 172 -4.51 26.62 1.55
C LYS A 172 -5.85 25.92 1.78
N ASN A 173 -6.77 26.08 0.83
CA ASN A 173 -7.99 25.27 0.76
C ASN A 173 -7.67 23.99 -0.02
N VAL A 174 -7.87 22.82 0.60
CA VAL A 174 -7.51 21.53 0.00
C VAL A 174 -8.69 20.57 0.08
N LEU A 175 -9.06 20.00 -1.06
CA LEU A 175 -10.05 18.95 -1.16
C LEU A 175 -9.36 17.61 -1.42
N VAL A 176 -9.50 16.67 -0.49
CA VAL A 176 -9.04 15.29 -0.66
C VAL A 176 -10.16 14.46 -1.25
N VAL A 177 -9.91 13.88 -2.43
CA VAL A 177 -10.90 13.06 -3.13
C VAL A 177 -10.66 11.58 -2.81
N GLY A 178 -11.58 10.97 -2.06
CA GLY A 178 -11.55 9.57 -1.71
C GLY A 178 -11.22 9.31 -0.24
N SER A 179 -11.83 8.24 0.29
CA SER A 179 -11.82 7.87 1.71
C SER A 179 -11.06 6.58 1.98
N GLY A 180 -10.12 6.21 1.12
CA GLY A 180 -9.16 5.13 1.40
C GLY A 180 -8.22 5.52 2.54
N ASN A 181 -7.40 4.56 3.01
CA ASN A 181 -6.42 4.82 4.07
C ASN A 181 -5.52 6.03 3.75
N SER A 182 -4.99 6.12 2.53
CA SER A 182 -4.19 7.28 2.09
C SER A 182 -4.99 8.59 2.14
N GLY A 183 -6.23 8.62 1.64
CA GLY A 183 -7.03 9.84 1.63
C GLY A 183 -7.34 10.36 3.04
N MET A 184 -7.73 9.45 3.94
CA MET A 184 -8.04 9.81 5.33
C MET A 184 -6.78 10.23 6.11
N GLU A 185 -5.64 9.59 5.85
CA GLU A 185 -4.36 9.96 6.47
C GLU A 185 -3.81 11.29 5.93
N ILE A 186 -3.92 11.54 4.63
CA ILE A 186 -3.55 12.81 3.99
C ILE A 186 -4.44 13.95 4.50
N ALA A 187 -5.75 13.74 4.62
CA ALA A 187 -6.67 14.74 5.16
C ALA A 187 -6.29 15.15 6.59
N TYR A 188 -5.88 14.19 7.43
CA TYR A 188 -5.36 14.49 8.76
C TYR A 188 -4.05 15.27 8.71
N ASP A 189 -3.11 14.86 7.86
CA ASP A 189 -1.81 15.53 7.75
C ASP A 189 -1.95 16.98 7.26
N LEU A 190 -2.82 17.22 6.28
CA LEU A 190 -3.17 18.56 5.80
C LEU A 190 -3.76 19.43 6.92
N ALA A 191 -4.78 18.93 7.61
CA ALA A 191 -5.46 19.68 8.66
C ALA A 191 -4.54 20.00 9.85
N THR A 192 -3.69 19.06 10.24
CA THR A 192 -2.72 19.27 11.34
C THR A 192 -1.59 20.22 10.98
N HIS A 193 -1.32 20.41 9.69
CA HIS A 193 -0.40 21.43 9.18
C HIS A 193 -1.08 22.75 8.79
N GLY A 194 -2.34 22.97 9.20
CA GLY A 194 -3.03 24.25 9.06
C GLY A 194 -3.69 24.49 7.69
N ALA A 195 -3.88 23.45 6.87
CA ALA A 195 -4.68 23.56 5.64
C ALA A 195 -6.18 23.52 5.96
N ASN A 196 -6.98 24.33 5.26
CA ASN A 196 -8.44 24.27 5.30
C ASN A 196 -8.89 23.04 4.51
N THR A 197 -9.11 21.93 5.22
CA THR A 197 -9.20 20.61 4.60
C THR A 197 -10.65 20.11 4.51
N SER A 198 -11.02 19.64 3.32
CA SER A 198 -12.25 18.90 3.08
C SER A 198 -11.94 17.51 2.52
N VAL A 199 -12.79 16.52 2.78
CA VAL A 199 -12.65 15.16 2.24
C VAL A 199 -13.95 14.69 1.60
N VAL A 200 -13.86 14.07 0.43
CA VAL A 200 -14.99 13.46 -0.26
C VAL A 200 -15.11 11.99 0.15
N ILE A 201 -16.21 11.66 0.84
CA ILE A 201 -16.55 10.31 1.28
C ILE A 201 -17.87 9.90 0.62
N ARG A 202 -17.77 9.28 -0.55
CA ARG A 202 -18.95 8.86 -1.33
C ARG A 202 -19.54 7.53 -0.88
N SER A 203 -18.66 6.57 -0.58
CA SER A 203 -19.07 5.19 -0.28
C SER A 203 -18.96 4.89 1.21
N PRO A 204 -19.82 4.02 1.76
CA PRO A 204 -19.73 3.61 3.16
C PRO A 204 -18.35 3.03 3.46
N ILE A 205 -17.79 3.32 4.64
CA ILE A 205 -16.49 2.80 5.10
C ILE A 205 -16.60 2.30 6.54
N HIS A 206 -15.81 1.28 6.87
CA HIS A 206 -15.52 0.97 8.27
C HIS A 206 -14.37 1.84 8.72
N VAL A 207 -14.48 2.41 9.92
CA VAL A 207 -13.37 3.10 10.58
C VAL A 207 -12.96 2.31 11.81
N MET A 208 -11.67 2.02 11.92
CA MET A 208 -11.07 1.17 12.94
C MET A 208 -9.81 1.83 13.49
N THR A 209 -9.42 1.51 14.72
CA THR A 209 -8.07 1.81 15.19
C THR A 209 -7.11 0.70 14.77
N LYS A 210 -5.80 0.96 14.83
CA LYS A 210 -4.78 -0.07 14.53
C LYS A 210 -4.85 -1.26 15.49
N GLU A 211 -5.24 -1.01 16.74
CA GLU A 211 -5.39 -2.00 17.79
C GLU A 211 -6.59 -2.91 17.52
N LEU A 212 -7.71 -2.33 17.04
CA LEU A 212 -8.86 -3.12 16.62
C LEU A 212 -8.53 -4.02 15.43
N ILE A 213 -7.78 -3.53 14.44
CA ILE A 213 -7.33 -4.37 13.31
C ILE A 213 -6.41 -5.48 13.79
N ARG A 214 -5.44 -5.18 14.67
CA ARG A 214 -4.54 -6.18 15.26
C ARG A 214 -5.33 -7.27 16.01
N LEU A 215 -6.31 -6.87 16.83
CA LEU A 215 -7.21 -7.77 17.53
C LEU A 215 -8.02 -8.62 16.54
N GLY A 216 -8.60 -7.99 15.52
CA GLY A 216 -9.39 -8.65 14.49
C GLY A 216 -8.62 -9.73 13.74
N MET A 217 -7.39 -9.41 13.29
CA MET A 217 -6.51 -10.37 12.63
C MET A 217 -6.14 -11.53 13.57
N THR A 218 -5.85 -11.25 14.83
CA THR A 218 -5.53 -12.29 15.82
C THR A 218 -6.71 -13.23 16.07
N LEU A 219 -7.91 -12.67 16.27
CA LEU A 219 -9.11 -13.46 16.51
C LEU A 219 -9.56 -14.26 15.28
N ALA A 220 -9.33 -13.74 14.07
CA ALA A 220 -9.69 -14.42 12.82
C ALA A 220 -8.96 -15.75 12.61
N HIS A 221 -7.84 -16.00 13.29
CA HIS A 221 -7.16 -17.30 13.29
C HIS A 221 -7.90 -18.36 14.12
N HIS A 222 -8.77 -17.96 15.05
CA HIS A 222 -9.38 -18.85 16.03
C HIS A 222 -10.91 -18.83 16.02
N LEU A 223 -11.52 -17.80 15.42
CA LEU A 223 -12.96 -17.58 15.43
C LEU A 223 -13.50 -17.33 14.01
N PRO A 224 -14.76 -17.70 13.74
CA PRO A 224 -15.45 -17.35 12.50
C PRO A 224 -15.49 -15.82 12.27
N LEU A 225 -15.29 -15.39 11.02
CA LEU A 225 -15.20 -13.96 10.66
C LEU A 225 -16.45 -13.16 11.06
N ASN A 226 -17.64 -13.76 11.01
CA ASN A 226 -18.88 -13.08 11.40
C ASN A 226 -18.91 -12.71 12.89
N LEU A 227 -18.30 -13.52 13.77
CA LEU A 227 -18.20 -13.24 15.20
C LEU A 227 -17.15 -12.14 15.45
N VAL A 228 -15.99 -12.26 14.80
CA VAL A 228 -14.93 -11.25 14.85
C VAL A 228 -15.47 -9.89 14.40
N ASP A 229 -16.17 -9.86 13.27
CA ASP A 229 -16.76 -8.65 12.72
C ASP A 229 -17.77 -7.99 13.68
N LYS A 230 -18.66 -8.76 14.30
CA LYS A 230 -19.61 -8.22 15.30
C LYS A 230 -18.86 -7.57 16.47
N LEU A 231 -17.82 -8.22 16.98
CA LEU A 231 -16.99 -7.69 18.07
C LEU A 231 -16.28 -6.39 17.66
N LEU A 232 -15.64 -6.37 16.48
CA LEU A 232 -14.95 -5.19 15.98
C LEU A 232 -15.91 -4.01 15.74
N VAL A 233 -17.07 -4.28 15.15
CA VAL A 233 -18.09 -3.27 14.87
C VAL A 233 -18.66 -2.68 16.16
N MET A 234 -18.89 -3.50 17.18
CA MET A 234 -19.32 -3.05 18.50
C MET A 234 -18.23 -2.19 19.17
N ALA A 235 -16.98 -2.67 19.20
CA ALA A 235 -15.87 -1.93 19.80
C ALA A 235 -15.61 -0.59 19.08
N ALA A 236 -15.65 -0.59 17.74
CA ALA A 236 -15.53 0.64 16.96
C ALA A 236 -16.68 1.61 17.24
N TYR A 237 -17.90 1.12 17.47
CA TYR A 237 -19.02 1.99 17.86
C TYR A 237 -18.82 2.59 19.26
N LEU A 238 -18.23 1.86 20.21
CA LEU A 238 -17.90 2.42 21.53
C LEU A 238 -16.81 3.50 21.45
N ILE A 239 -15.83 3.35 20.56
CA ILE A 239 -14.72 4.32 20.40
C ILE A 239 -15.19 5.55 19.61
N PHE A 240 -15.84 5.34 18.47
CA PHE A 240 -16.15 6.40 17.51
C PHE A 240 -17.60 6.88 17.57
N GLY A 241 -18.51 6.17 18.24
CA GLY A 241 -19.94 6.48 18.22
C GLY A 241 -20.55 6.35 16.82
N ASP A 242 -21.71 6.99 16.64
CA ASP A 242 -22.37 7.10 15.34
C ASP A 242 -21.74 8.22 14.50
N LEU A 243 -21.07 7.85 13.42
CA LEU A 243 -20.44 8.77 12.48
C LEU A 243 -21.35 9.20 11.32
N SER A 244 -22.58 8.67 11.25
CA SER A 244 -23.52 9.00 10.16
C SER A 244 -23.86 10.49 10.11
N ARG A 245 -23.95 11.12 11.28
CA ARG A 245 -24.16 12.57 11.44
C ARG A 245 -23.02 13.42 10.87
N HIS A 246 -21.87 12.81 10.63
CA HIS A 246 -20.68 13.43 10.04
C HIS A 246 -20.44 12.96 8.59
N GLY A 247 -21.43 12.35 7.94
CA GLY A 247 -21.33 11.91 6.54
C GLY A 247 -20.59 10.59 6.32
N ILE A 248 -20.22 9.87 7.40
CA ILE A 248 -19.55 8.57 7.30
C ILE A 248 -20.55 7.47 7.65
N THR A 249 -20.97 6.71 6.64
CA THR A 249 -21.87 5.57 6.81
C THR A 249 -21.09 4.27 6.83
N ARG A 250 -21.63 3.26 7.53
CA ARG A 250 -21.00 1.95 7.68
C ARG A 250 -21.52 0.96 6.62
N PRO A 251 -20.66 0.12 6.03
CA PRO A 251 -21.10 -1.01 5.20
C PRO A 251 -21.96 -2.00 5.98
N LYS A 252 -22.85 -2.73 5.28
CA LYS A 252 -23.66 -3.81 5.90
C LYS A 252 -22.80 -5.01 6.30
N MET A 253 -21.84 -5.36 5.45
CA MET A 253 -20.88 -6.43 5.70
C MET A 253 -19.83 -5.96 6.72
N GLY A 254 -19.39 -6.86 7.60
CA GLY A 254 -18.36 -6.54 8.59
C GLY A 254 -16.97 -6.32 7.98
N PRO A 255 -16.04 -5.69 8.71
CA PRO A 255 -14.76 -5.22 8.17
C PRO A 255 -13.84 -6.35 7.65
N MET A 256 -13.74 -7.48 8.35
CA MET A 256 -12.90 -8.61 7.96
C MET A 256 -13.52 -9.38 6.80
N THR A 257 -14.83 -9.64 6.86
CA THR A 257 -15.56 -10.30 5.76
C THR A 257 -15.49 -9.45 4.49
N LEU A 258 -15.69 -8.13 4.61
CA LEU A 258 -15.59 -7.20 3.48
C LEU A 258 -14.20 -7.24 2.82
N LYS A 259 -13.13 -7.29 3.63
CA LYS A 259 -11.78 -7.42 3.11
C LYS A 259 -11.59 -8.75 2.36
N ALA A 260 -12.06 -9.85 2.94
CA ALA A 260 -11.93 -11.18 2.34
C ALA A 260 -12.67 -11.32 1.00
N GLU A 261 -13.88 -10.76 0.89
CA GLU A 261 -14.71 -10.91 -0.32
C GLU A 261 -14.41 -9.89 -1.41
N THR A 262 -14.05 -8.65 -1.05
CA THR A 262 -13.95 -7.55 -2.02
C THR A 262 -12.55 -6.96 -2.14
N GLY A 263 -11.62 -7.39 -1.27
CA GLY A 263 -10.30 -6.74 -1.13
C GLY A 263 -10.34 -5.38 -0.43
N ARG A 264 -11.53 -4.82 -0.13
CA ARG A 264 -11.67 -3.48 0.44
C ARG A 264 -11.44 -3.48 1.95
N SER A 265 -10.32 -2.89 2.37
CA SER A 265 -9.95 -2.77 3.79
C SER A 265 -10.79 -1.70 4.52
N ALA A 266 -10.90 -1.85 5.84
CA ALA A 266 -11.33 -0.75 6.71
C ALA A 266 -10.32 0.41 6.67
N VAL A 267 -10.81 1.62 6.93
CA VAL A 267 -9.98 2.79 7.19
C VAL A 267 -9.44 2.69 8.60
N ILE A 268 -8.14 2.87 8.72
CA ILE A 268 -7.40 2.85 9.97
C ILE A 268 -7.20 4.31 10.38
N ASP A 269 -7.99 4.74 11.36
CA ASP A 269 -7.99 6.13 11.81
C ASP A 269 -6.68 6.46 12.55
N VAL A 270 -6.13 7.61 12.21
CA VAL A 270 -4.94 8.19 12.84
C VAL A 270 -5.27 9.50 13.59
N GLY A 271 -6.56 9.74 13.86
CA GLY A 271 -7.08 10.98 14.42
C GLY A 271 -7.97 11.79 13.47
N THR A 272 -8.13 11.35 12.21
CA THR A 272 -8.95 12.03 11.18
C THR A 272 -10.39 12.20 11.64
N VAL A 273 -10.99 11.14 12.19
CA VAL A 273 -12.37 11.18 12.72
C VAL A 273 -12.51 12.21 13.85
N GLY A 274 -11.50 12.34 14.71
CA GLY A 274 -11.50 13.36 15.76
C GLY A 274 -11.58 14.78 15.21
N LEU A 275 -10.87 15.07 14.12
CA LEU A 275 -10.90 16.37 13.45
C LEU A 275 -12.20 16.59 12.66
N ILE A 276 -12.78 15.55 12.08
CA ILE A 276 -14.10 15.59 11.43
C ILE A 276 -15.19 15.94 12.46
N LYS A 277 -15.19 15.28 13.61
CA LYS A 277 -16.16 15.56 14.69
C LYS A 277 -16.09 17.00 15.21
N LYS A 278 -14.89 17.58 15.22
CA LYS A 278 -14.64 18.98 15.61
C LYS A 278 -14.97 19.98 14.49
N GLY A 279 -15.35 19.53 13.30
CA GLY A 279 -15.60 20.39 12.14
C GLY A 279 -14.33 21.00 11.51
N ILE A 280 -13.14 20.57 11.94
CA ILE A 280 -11.86 21.02 11.40
C ILE A 280 -11.64 20.45 10.00
N ILE A 281 -12.00 19.17 9.80
CA ILE A 281 -12.08 18.55 8.48
C ILE A 281 -13.55 18.48 8.08
N LYS A 282 -13.90 19.06 6.93
CA LYS A 282 -15.27 19.02 6.39
C LYS A 282 -15.45 17.77 5.54
N VAL A 283 -16.58 17.10 5.68
CA VAL A 283 -16.93 15.92 4.85
C VAL A 283 -17.94 16.35 3.79
N SER A 284 -17.66 16.00 2.54
CA SER A 284 -18.61 16.07 1.43
C SER A 284 -18.93 14.68 0.90
N ILE A 285 -20.16 14.48 0.41
CA ILE A 285 -20.60 13.22 -0.22
C ILE A 285 -20.40 13.22 -1.74
N SER A 286 -20.11 14.39 -2.33
CA SER A 286 -19.94 14.60 -3.76
C SER A 286 -18.88 15.66 -4.08
N LEU A 287 -18.38 15.62 -5.32
CA LEU A 287 -17.52 16.66 -5.91
C LEU A 287 -18.32 17.84 -6.48
N THR A 288 -19.63 17.66 -6.62
CA THR A 288 -20.62 18.63 -7.12
C THR A 288 -21.50 19.12 -5.99
#